data_AF-A0A6I3XRM3-F1
#
_entry.id   AF-A0A6I3XRM3-F1
#
_cell.length_a   1.000
_cell.length_b   1.000
_cell.length_c   1.000
_cell.angle_alpha   90.00
_cell.angle_beta   90.00
_cell.angle_gamma   90.00
#
_symmetry.space_group_name_H-M   'P 1'
#
loop_
_entity.id
_entity.type
_entity.pdbx_description
1 polymer ?
#
loop_
_entity_poly.entity_id
_entity_poly.type
_entity_poly.pdbx_seq_one_letter_code
_entity_poly.pdbx_strand_id
1 'polypeptide(L)'
;MIKVIRNLLHFTLLFFTLQTAHATSFVFPAGSPEILPTTVPPAWLPGGSGDDGYVTVQADVKMPAISCAALGKKGLIADVFAEKMQIVASIKTVGFRNNLDGQSLPVATFDGRSDPGGCTGFNTLPAIIIPYARLEPFSATDEGTLAIIFDVKSTTDKNSNLLSNAQMALGVAAVFTTGGAATTVAGLTAAFAKPALSKAEQKIDKSIGMIVPGQARVDLTWPSIRNGIKSITLPVYAARTKFREQPDVVISRLRNTKINANDKLFDIVLTFSYSKTLFDPRISSKDELPKGDSVAKIFVLNYPRLPGIQNFIQLLNANAPSLLQTLANAKTQPEKAAATSKAVEVLESTGLNEIDRAIVMKSFIDEAKKDVNWYGAPEVNQYFYDLTDLKAQVIRIYGSGGQYVGIADTQAGMGEKFDSWKQAVPPILADLRQALTTTEARTAALSNFNGGADIEVSFYPGPGEWVTAAPMTSGTSVPGTTGGTSTDDAAIKYPPGITKLAATGVTKAGCFAYGSDANLEAENFGGHMIVVSEKGEPWRADVKVGPKGGGKISKVTLARLTDDWKNYFKSATFGGGDCPGILSSL
;
A
#
# COMPACT_ATOMS: atom_id res chain seq x y z
N MET A 1 0.61 -46.09 76.71
CA MET A 1 -0.52 -46.04 75.75
C MET A 1 -0.82 -44.61 75.24
N ILE A 2 -0.90 -43.59 76.10
CA ILE A 2 -1.20 -42.19 75.71
C ILE A 2 -0.15 -41.54 74.78
N LYS A 3 1.15 -41.86 74.93
CA LYS A 3 2.21 -41.38 74.01
C LYS A 3 2.12 -41.95 72.59
N VAL A 4 1.61 -43.17 72.44
CA VAL A 4 1.45 -43.83 71.12
C VAL A 4 0.28 -43.22 70.37
N ILE A 5 -0.82 -42.91 71.05
CA ILE A 5 -1.98 -42.23 70.47
C ILE A 5 -1.62 -40.80 70.03
N ARG A 6 -0.82 -40.06 70.81
CA ARG A 6 -0.40 -38.70 70.44
C ARG A 6 0.50 -38.67 69.19
N ASN A 7 1.40 -39.64 69.07
CA ASN A 7 2.27 -39.77 67.90
C ASN A 7 1.50 -40.30 66.68
N LEU A 8 0.51 -41.19 66.85
CA LEU A 8 -0.36 -41.64 65.76
C LEU A 8 -1.25 -40.51 65.24
N LEU A 9 -1.76 -39.64 66.14
CA LEU A 9 -2.55 -38.45 65.78
C LEU A 9 -1.70 -37.40 65.05
N HIS A 10 -0.45 -37.18 65.50
CA HIS A 10 0.48 -36.29 64.79
C HIS A 10 0.91 -36.87 63.44
N PHE A 11 1.08 -38.19 63.33
CA PHE A 11 1.45 -38.83 62.07
C PHE A 11 0.28 -38.86 61.07
N THR A 12 -0.96 -39.04 61.53
CA THR A 12 -2.16 -38.92 60.67
C THR A 12 -2.46 -37.47 60.30
N LEU A 13 -2.27 -36.49 61.21
CA LEU A 13 -2.37 -35.07 60.84
C LEU A 13 -1.25 -34.63 59.88
N LEU A 14 -0.01 -35.13 60.03
CA LEU A 14 1.07 -34.83 59.08
C LEU A 14 0.90 -35.55 57.73
N PHE A 15 0.36 -36.78 57.70
CA PHE A 15 0.09 -37.46 56.43
C PHE A 15 -1.08 -36.80 55.66
N PHE A 16 -2.07 -36.25 56.36
CA PHE A 16 -3.15 -35.50 55.71
C PHE A 16 -2.74 -34.10 55.25
N THR A 17 -1.66 -33.50 55.79
CA THR A 17 -1.19 -32.16 55.37
C THR A 17 -0.11 -32.17 54.29
N LEU A 18 0.47 -33.34 53.96
CA LEU A 18 1.53 -33.45 52.94
C LEU A 18 1.09 -34.09 51.59
N GLN A 19 -0.20 -34.41 51.41
CA GLN A 19 -0.72 -34.92 50.13
C GLN A 19 -2.10 -34.36 49.73
N THR A 20 -2.32 -33.07 49.91
CA THR A 20 -3.53 -32.39 49.44
C THR A 20 -3.47 -32.07 47.93
N ALA A 21 -3.46 -33.11 47.08
CA ALA A 21 -3.75 -32.96 45.65
C ALA A 21 -5.27 -32.79 45.47
N HIS A 22 -5.78 -31.59 45.75
CA HIS A 22 -7.19 -31.25 45.58
C HIS A 22 -7.58 -31.15 44.10
N ALA A 23 -8.87 -31.33 43.81
CA ALA A 23 -9.45 -31.00 42.51
C ALA A 23 -9.27 -29.49 42.24
N THR A 24 -8.67 -29.14 41.11
CA THR A 24 -8.31 -27.75 40.76
C THR A 24 -9.11 -27.34 39.52
N SER A 25 -9.76 -26.17 39.57
CA SER A 25 -10.36 -25.59 38.36
C SER A 25 -9.29 -24.91 37.53
N PHE A 26 -9.39 -25.02 36.21
CA PHE A 26 -8.49 -24.40 35.26
C PHE A 26 -9.25 -24.02 33.99
N VAL A 27 -8.59 -23.26 33.12
CA VAL A 27 -9.17 -22.78 31.86
C VAL A 27 -8.31 -23.23 30.70
N PHE A 28 -8.94 -23.65 29.60
CA PHE A 28 -8.25 -24.12 28.42
C PHE A 28 -8.98 -23.71 27.13
N PRO A 29 -8.26 -23.48 26.03
CA PRO A 29 -8.87 -23.29 24.73
C PRO A 29 -9.27 -24.63 24.09
N ALA A 30 -10.34 -24.63 23.30
CA ALA A 30 -10.68 -25.79 22.49
C ALA A 30 -9.58 -26.09 21.44
N GLY A 31 -9.48 -27.37 21.06
CA GLY A 31 -8.51 -27.82 20.05
C GLY A 31 -8.89 -27.48 18.61
N SER A 32 -10.16 -27.12 18.34
CA SER A 32 -10.66 -26.87 17.00
C SER A 32 -11.17 -25.43 16.89
N PRO A 33 -10.39 -24.50 16.32
CA PRO A 33 -10.86 -23.15 16.01
C PRO A 33 -11.97 -23.18 14.96
N GLU A 34 -12.90 -22.24 15.02
CA GLU A 34 -13.84 -22.00 13.94
C GLU A 34 -13.24 -20.97 12.98
N ILE A 35 -12.95 -21.38 11.75
CA ILE A 35 -12.43 -20.49 10.71
C ILE A 35 -13.59 -20.10 9.80
N LEU A 36 -13.90 -18.80 9.78
CA LEU A 36 -14.89 -18.23 8.89
C LEU A 36 -14.17 -17.61 7.68
N PRO A 37 -14.30 -18.20 6.47
CA PRO A 37 -13.77 -17.59 5.26
C PRO A 37 -14.56 -16.32 4.92
N THR A 38 -13.91 -15.43 4.17
CA THR A 38 -14.57 -14.26 3.58
C THR A 38 -15.45 -14.74 2.41
N THR A 39 -16.69 -14.26 2.34
CA THR A 39 -17.62 -14.61 1.25
C THR A 39 -17.19 -14.03 -0.10
N VAL A 40 -16.57 -12.85 -0.10
CA VAL A 40 -15.98 -12.19 -1.27
C VAL A 40 -14.68 -11.47 -0.84
N PRO A 41 -13.49 -12.08 -0.99
CA PRO A 41 -12.23 -11.37 -0.73
C PRO A 41 -12.03 -10.22 -1.74
N PRO A 42 -11.21 -9.20 -1.42
CA PRO A 42 -10.84 -8.17 -2.39
C PRO A 42 -10.31 -8.80 -3.69
N ALA A 43 -10.69 -8.26 -4.85
CA ALA A 43 -10.43 -8.92 -6.14
C ALA A 43 -8.93 -9.08 -6.46
N TRP A 44 -8.08 -8.25 -5.87
CA TRP A 44 -6.63 -8.32 -6.01
C TRP A 44 -5.98 -9.44 -5.15
N LEU A 45 -6.64 -9.91 -4.09
CA LEU A 45 -6.01 -10.76 -3.07
C LEU A 45 -5.71 -12.21 -3.55
N PRO A 46 -6.67 -12.95 -4.15
CA PRO A 46 -6.44 -14.36 -4.52
C PRO A 46 -5.46 -14.54 -5.70
N GLY A 47 -5.40 -13.57 -6.61
CA GLY A 47 -4.55 -13.61 -7.80
C GLY A 47 -3.16 -12.98 -7.63
N GLY A 48 -2.80 -12.60 -6.40
CA GLY A 48 -1.56 -11.91 -6.10
C GLY A 48 -0.35 -12.84 -6.00
N SER A 49 0.84 -12.31 -6.26
CA SER A 49 2.11 -13.06 -6.37
C SER A 49 3.07 -12.90 -5.18
N GLY A 50 2.72 -12.07 -4.20
CA GLY A 50 3.64 -11.64 -3.13
C GLY A 50 4.02 -10.17 -3.24
N ASP A 51 4.37 -9.56 -2.11
CA ASP A 51 4.84 -8.16 -2.01
C ASP A 51 3.85 -7.12 -2.55
N ASP A 52 2.56 -7.45 -2.53
CA ASP A 52 1.47 -6.76 -3.22
C ASP A 52 0.37 -6.23 -2.28
N GLY A 53 0.52 -6.44 -0.97
CA GLY A 53 -0.42 -6.00 0.04
C GLY A 53 -0.04 -6.45 1.44
N TYR A 54 -0.97 -6.26 2.37
CA TYR A 54 -0.80 -6.54 3.79
C TYR A 54 -2.02 -7.26 4.36
N VAL A 55 -1.77 -8.02 5.43
CA VAL A 55 -2.79 -8.55 6.33
C VAL A 55 -2.64 -7.91 7.70
N THR A 56 -3.76 -7.46 8.25
CA THR A 56 -3.87 -7.00 9.63
C THR A 56 -4.81 -7.92 10.38
N VAL A 57 -4.43 -8.30 11.60
CA VAL A 57 -5.26 -9.15 12.46
C VAL A 57 -5.50 -8.46 13.79
N GLN A 58 -6.78 -8.24 14.10
CA GLN A 58 -7.26 -7.70 15.36
C GLN A 58 -7.86 -8.82 16.21
N ALA A 59 -7.50 -8.87 17.49
CA ALA A 59 -8.10 -9.75 18.48
C ALA A 59 -9.11 -8.98 19.34
N ASP A 60 -10.31 -9.53 19.42
CA ASP A 60 -11.40 -9.07 20.28
C ASP A 60 -11.87 -10.20 21.19
N VAL A 61 -12.39 -9.86 22.37
CA VAL A 61 -12.96 -10.83 23.31
C VAL A 61 -14.47 -10.70 23.32
N LYS A 62 -15.17 -11.79 23.02
CA LYS A 62 -16.64 -11.84 23.05
C LYS A 62 -17.10 -12.71 24.21
N MET A 63 -17.98 -12.15 25.03
CA MET A 63 -18.67 -12.91 26.06
C MET A 63 -19.94 -13.56 25.52
N PRO A 64 -20.41 -14.66 26.15
CA PRO A 64 -21.81 -15.05 26.09
C PRO A 64 -22.71 -13.86 26.47
N ALA A 65 -24.01 -13.90 26.17
CA ALA A 65 -24.94 -12.75 26.30
C ALA A 65 -25.04 -12.09 27.70
N ILE A 66 -24.38 -12.65 28.72
CA ILE A 66 -24.24 -12.12 30.08
C ILE A 66 -22.83 -11.48 30.12
N SER A 67 -22.72 -10.19 30.45
CA SER A 67 -21.48 -9.38 30.35
C SER A 67 -20.31 -9.77 31.27
N CYS A 68 -20.29 -11.01 31.77
CA CYS A 68 -19.28 -11.54 32.67
C CYS A 68 -19.16 -13.06 32.58
N ALA A 69 -18.02 -13.58 33.05
CA ALA A 69 -17.78 -15.01 33.18
C ALA A 69 -17.73 -15.41 34.66
N ALA A 70 -18.36 -16.55 35.00
CA ALA A 70 -18.25 -17.13 36.33
C ALA A 70 -16.94 -17.93 36.43
N LEU A 71 -15.96 -17.38 37.17
CA LEU A 71 -14.63 -17.99 37.30
C LEU A 71 -14.59 -18.88 38.54
N GLY A 72 -14.82 -20.18 38.32
CA GLY A 72 -14.88 -21.19 39.39
C GLY A 72 -16.29 -21.44 39.92
N LYS A 73 -16.44 -22.37 40.88
CA LYS A 73 -17.72 -22.68 41.53
C LYS A 73 -17.83 -22.00 42.89
N LYS A 74 -19.03 -21.50 43.22
CA LYS A 74 -19.41 -21.23 44.62
C LYS A 74 -19.43 -22.56 45.37
N GLY A 75 -18.60 -22.70 46.39
CA GLY A 75 -18.61 -23.88 47.26
C GLY A 75 -19.91 -23.99 48.09
N LEU A 76 -20.10 -25.11 48.78
CA LEU A 76 -21.20 -25.34 49.74
C LEU A 76 -21.23 -24.29 50.89
N ILE A 77 -20.09 -23.64 51.15
CA ILE A 77 -19.94 -22.47 52.00
C ILE A 77 -19.22 -21.42 51.14
N ALA A 78 -19.93 -20.35 50.76
CA ALA A 78 -19.55 -19.43 49.68
C ALA A 78 -18.14 -18.82 49.81
N ASP A 79 -17.61 -18.64 51.03
CA ASP A 79 -16.35 -17.92 51.25
C ASP A 79 -15.14 -18.82 51.56
N VAL A 80 -15.36 -20.07 51.98
CA VAL A 80 -14.28 -20.96 52.48
C VAL A 80 -13.70 -21.84 51.37
N PHE A 81 -14.52 -22.22 50.38
CA PHE A 81 -14.15 -23.14 49.30
C PHE A 81 -14.23 -22.52 47.90
N ALA A 82 -14.49 -21.22 47.80
CA ALA A 82 -14.51 -20.55 46.51
C ALA A 82 -13.08 -20.35 45.99
N GLU A 83 -12.82 -20.90 44.81
CA GLU A 83 -11.51 -20.86 44.17
C GLU A 83 -11.26 -19.46 43.60
N LYS A 84 -10.25 -18.77 44.15
CA LYS A 84 -9.84 -17.44 43.66
C LYS A 84 -8.99 -17.62 42.40
N MET A 85 -9.59 -17.43 41.23
CA MET A 85 -8.92 -17.68 39.95
C MET A 85 -8.42 -16.39 39.30
N GLN A 86 -7.22 -16.43 38.73
CA GLN A 86 -6.72 -15.43 37.78
C GLN A 86 -6.51 -16.09 36.42
N ILE A 87 -6.80 -15.36 35.34
CA ILE A 87 -6.61 -15.83 33.97
C ILE A 87 -5.90 -14.76 33.15
N VAL A 88 -4.93 -15.19 32.35
CA VAL A 88 -4.31 -14.39 31.30
C VAL A 88 -4.41 -15.15 29.99
N ALA A 89 -5.01 -14.54 28.99
CA ALA A 89 -5.09 -15.04 27.63
C ALA A 89 -4.11 -14.26 26.77
N SER A 90 -3.26 -14.96 26.02
CA SER A 90 -2.21 -14.40 25.20
C SER A 90 -2.19 -15.03 23.82
N ILE A 91 -1.77 -14.24 22.82
CA ILE A 91 -1.61 -14.69 21.45
C ILE A 91 -0.16 -14.48 21.03
N LYS A 92 0.39 -15.49 20.37
CA LYS A 92 1.68 -15.47 19.73
C LYS A 92 1.52 -15.80 18.25
N THR A 93 2.20 -15.06 17.41
CA THR A 93 2.20 -15.28 15.95
C THR A 93 3.53 -15.86 15.51
N VAL A 94 3.52 -16.62 14.42
CA VAL A 94 4.71 -17.22 13.81
C VAL A 94 4.64 -17.04 12.31
N GLY A 95 5.72 -16.55 11.69
CA GLY A 95 5.91 -16.52 10.25
C GLY A 95 5.34 -15.29 9.55
N PHE A 96 4.65 -14.40 10.26
CA PHE A 96 4.09 -13.17 9.69
C PHE A 96 5.13 -12.05 9.50
N ARG A 97 6.40 -12.29 9.85
CA ARG A 97 7.58 -11.40 9.62
C ARG A 97 7.36 -9.93 10.02
N ASN A 98 6.54 -9.69 11.05
CA ASN A 98 6.30 -8.36 11.59
C ASN A 98 7.09 -8.14 12.89
N ASN A 99 7.06 -6.91 13.42
CA ASN A 99 7.81 -6.54 14.63
C ASN A 99 7.36 -7.24 15.92
N LEU A 100 6.20 -7.91 15.92
CA LEU A 100 5.65 -8.66 17.05
C LEU A 100 5.72 -10.19 16.85
N ASP A 101 6.25 -10.66 15.71
CA ASP A 101 6.33 -12.08 15.41
C ASP A 101 7.16 -12.82 16.48
N GLY A 102 6.64 -13.95 16.93
CA GLY A 102 7.23 -14.75 18.01
C GLY A 102 7.01 -14.24 19.43
N GLN A 103 6.47 -13.03 19.62
CA GLN A 103 6.14 -12.47 20.94
C GLN A 103 4.72 -12.89 21.37
N SER A 104 4.53 -13.11 22.67
CA SER A 104 3.26 -13.44 23.31
C SER A 104 2.59 -12.17 23.85
N LEU A 105 1.58 -11.69 23.12
CA LEU A 105 0.79 -10.52 23.46
C LEU A 105 -0.41 -10.93 24.32
N PRO A 106 -0.54 -10.48 25.57
CA PRO A 106 -1.79 -10.65 26.30
C PRO A 106 -2.91 -9.87 25.60
N VAL A 107 -4.10 -10.47 25.52
CA VAL A 107 -5.30 -9.88 24.89
C VAL A 107 -6.47 -9.78 25.86
N ALA A 108 -6.46 -10.60 26.90
CA ALA A 108 -7.48 -10.59 27.94
C ALA A 108 -6.87 -10.93 29.30
N THR A 109 -7.38 -10.28 30.34
CA THR A 109 -7.08 -10.64 31.72
C THR A 109 -8.32 -10.67 32.58
N PHE A 110 -8.35 -11.61 33.52
CA PHE A 110 -9.46 -11.81 34.45
C PHE A 110 -8.95 -11.94 35.88
N ASP A 111 -9.59 -11.20 36.79
CA ASP A 111 -9.29 -11.24 38.23
C ASP A 111 -10.54 -11.64 39.03
N GLY A 112 -10.71 -12.94 39.26
CA GLY A 112 -11.79 -13.48 40.09
C GLY A 112 -11.48 -13.48 41.59
N ARG A 113 -10.43 -12.79 42.06
CA ARG A 113 -10.04 -12.82 43.49
C ARG A 113 -10.96 -12.01 44.40
N SER A 114 -11.64 -10.99 43.85
CA SER A 114 -12.56 -10.09 44.54
C SER A 114 -13.99 -10.65 44.64
N ASP A 115 -14.42 -11.44 43.66
CA ASP A 115 -15.73 -12.14 43.65
C ASP A 115 -15.56 -13.63 43.25
N PRO A 116 -15.02 -14.48 44.14
CA PRO A 116 -14.71 -15.88 43.83
C PRO A 116 -15.96 -16.70 43.46
N GLY A 117 -15.98 -17.32 42.27
CA GLY A 117 -17.14 -18.03 41.75
C GLY A 117 -18.32 -17.13 41.36
N GLY A 118 -18.11 -15.80 41.35
CA GLY A 118 -19.06 -14.80 40.90
C GLY A 118 -18.74 -14.24 39.52
N CYS A 119 -19.48 -13.21 39.14
CA CYS A 119 -19.56 -12.66 37.79
C CYS A 119 -18.40 -11.68 37.58
N THR A 120 -17.31 -12.14 36.95
CA THR A 120 -16.10 -11.33 36.76
C THR A 120 -16.10 -10.67 35.38
N GLY A 121 -16.00 -9.34 35.35
CA GLY A 121 -15.76 -8.57 34.13
C GLY A 121 -14.30 -8.69 33.65
N PHE A 122 -14.04 -8.34 32.39
CA PHE A 122 -12.70 -8.43 31.82
C PHE A 122 -12.04 -7.06 31.69
N ASN A 123 -10.70 -7.07 31.78
CA ASN A 123 -9.89 -6.00 31.20
C ASN A 123 -9.37 -6.50 29.85
N THR A 124 -9.90 -5.93 28.77
CA THR A 124 -9.46 -6.23 27.39
C THR A 124 -9.11 -4.94 26.70
N LEU A 125 -8.17 -5.03 25.78
CA LEU A 125 -7.90 -4.00 24.79
C LEU A 125 -8.07 -4.67 23.44
N PRO A 126 -8.88 -4.12 22.51
CA PRO A 126 -8.78 -4.50 21.12
C PRO A 126 -7.32 -4.44 20.69
N ALA A 127 -6.78 -5.60 20.30
CA ALA A 127 -5.35 -5.76 20.10
C ALA A 127 -5.06 -6.12 18.65
N ILE A 128 -4.41 -5.23 17.90
CA ILE A 128 -3.77 -5.59 16.63
C ILE A 128 -2.58 -6.49 16.94
N ILE A 129 -2.76 -7.79 16.76
CA ILE A 129 -1.74 -8.82 17.00
C ILE A 129 -0.83 -9.04 15.79
N ILE A 130 -1.29 -8.66 14.60
CA ILE A 130 -0.51 -8.66 13.36
C ILE A 130 -0.70 -7.27 12.74
N PRO A 131 0.25 -6.33 12.93
CA PRO A 131 0.16 -5.00 12.35
C PRO A 131 0.69 -5.00 10.92
N TYR A 132 -0.20 -4.87 9.93
CA TYR A 132 0.16 -4.75 8.50
C TYR A 132 1.30 -5.68 8.08
N ALA A 133 1.16 -6.98 8.34
CA ALA A 133 2.15 -7.94 7.89
C ALA A 133 2.08 -8.04 6.37
N ARG A 134 3.24 -7.87 5.72
CA ARG A 134 3.37 -7.99 4.28
C ARG A 134 2.95 -9.39 3.81
N LEU A 135 2.16 -9.45 2.75
CA LEU A 135 1.81 -10.72 2.11
C LEU A 135 3.02 -11.22 1.34
N GLU A 136 3.71 -12.21 1.87
CA GLU A 136 4.93 -12.74 1.23
C GLU A 136 4.60 -13.54 -0.04
N PRO A 137 5.57 -13.66 -0.96
CA PRO A 137 5.49 -14.62 -2.06
C PRO A 137 5.47 -16.05 -1.53
N PHE A 138 4.81 -16.95 -2.26
CA PHE A 138 4.72 -18.37 -1.96
C PHE A 138 4.72 -19.18 -3.26
N SER A 139 4.98 -20.47 -3.16
CA SER A 139 5.01 -21.41 -4.29
C SER A 139 4.34 -22.73 -3.93
N ALA A 140 4.11 -23.60 -4.91
CA ALA A 140 3.58 -24.94 -4.67
C ALA A 140 4.48 -25.81 -3.77
N THR A 141 5.78 -25.48 -3.66
CA THR A 141 6.76 -26.21 -2.84
C THR A 141 7.07 -25.53 -1.51
N ASP A 142 6.67 -24.27 -1.34
CA ASP A 142 6.80 -23.50 -0.10
C ASP A 142 5.61 -22.55 0.02
N GLU A 143 4.59 -23.00 0.73
CA GLU A 143 3.37 -22.24 0.98
C GLU A 143 3.51 -21.22 2.13
N GLY A 144 4.68 -21.22 2.79
CA GLY A 144 4.92 -20.52 4.05
C GLY A 144 4.28 -21.23 5.24
N THR A 145 5.02 -21.27 6.36
CA THR A 145 4.53 -21.82 7.62
C THR A 145 4.10 -20.67 8.53
N LEU A 146 2.79 -20.42 8.59
CA LEU A 146 2.19 -19.43 9.46
C LEU A 146 1.49 -20.10 10.62
N ALA A 147 1.52 -19.50 11.80
CA ALA A 147 0.68 -19.97 12.89
C ALA A 147 0.25 -18.86 13.83
N ILE A 148 -0.93 -19.07 14.41
CA ILE A 148 -1.41 -18.30 15.54
C ILE A 148 -1.53 -19.27 16.71
N ILE A 149 -0.74 -19.02 17.74
CA ILE A 149 -0.69 -19.79 18.98
C ILE A 149 -1.45 -19.00 20.03
N PHE A 150 -2.45 -19.62 20.63
CA PHE A 150 -3.26 -19.04 21.68
C PHE A 150 -2.99 -19.76 23.00
N ASP A 151 -2.48 -19.02 23.97
CA ASP A 151 -2.13 -19.52 25.29
C ASP A 151 -3.08 -18.95 26.33
N VAL A 152 -3.65 -19.81 27.17
CA VAL A 152 -4.42 -19.43 28.35
C VAL A 152 -3.70 -19.96 29.58
N LYS A 153 -3.29 -19.04 30.46
CA LYS A 153 -2.68 -19.36 31.74
C LYS A 153 -3.69 -19.06 32.84
N SER A 154 -3.96 -20.06 33.68
CA SER A 154 -4.85 -19.90 34.84
C SER A 154 -4.16 -20.36 36.12
N THR A 155 -4.47 -19.70 37.23
CA THR A 155 -3.93 -20.02 38.57
C THR A 155 -4.97 -19.76 39.63
N THR A 156 -5.02 -20.63 40.64
CA THR A 156 -5.82 -20.44 41.86
C THR A 156 -4.96 -20.03 43.07
N ASP A 157 -3.64 -19.83 42.86
CA ASP A 157 -2.71 -19.47 43.92
C ASP A 157 -2.81 -17.96 44.24
N LYS A 158 -3.18 -17.66 45.48
CA LYS A 158 -3.33 -16.28 45.98
C LYS A 158 -2.00 -15.50 46.00
N ASN A 159 -0.86 -16.20 46.02
CA ASN A 159 0.47 -15.59 46.02
C ASN A 159 1.02 -15.34 44.62
N SER A 160 0.39 -15.91 43.59
CA SER A 160 0.79 -15.67 42.20
C SER A 160 0.32 -14.29 41.74
N ASN A 161 1.18 -13.55 41.04
CA ASN A 161 0.86 -12.23 40.50
C ASN A 161 0.84 -12.25 38.96
N LEU A 162 -0.03 -13.09 38.41
CA LEU A 162 -0.19 -13.26 36.97
C LEU A 162 -0.70 -11.96 36.31
N LEU A 163 -1.61 -11.27 37.00
CA LEU A 163 -2.33 -10.11 36.49
C LEU A 163 -1.45 -8.87 36.32
N SER A 164 -0.64 -8.48 37.31
CA SER A 164 0.16 -7.25 37.21
C SER A 164 1.19 -7.33 36.07
N ASN A 165 1.80 -8.49 35.85
CA ASN A 165 2.74 -8.69 34.76
C ASN A 165 2.05 -8.66 33.38
N ALA A 166 0.86 -9.25 33.28
CA ALA A 166 0.06 -9.21 32.07
C ALA A 166 -0.51 -7.81 31.78
N GLN A 167 -0.90 -7.04 32.80
CA GLN A 167 -1.32 -5.65 32.65
C GLN A 167 -0.16 -4.74 32.22
N MET A 168 1.05 -5.00 32.71
CA MET A 168 2.24 -4.31 32.23
C MET A 168 2.50 -4.64 30.75
N ALA A 169 2.43 -5.92 30.37
CA ALA A 169 2.56 -6.34 28.97
C ALA A 169 1.44 -5.78 28.09
N LEU A 170 0.19 -5.71 28.58
CA LEU A 170 -0.94 -5.07 27.90
C LEU A 170 -0.73 -3.58 27.71
N GLY A 171 -0.24 -2.87 28.73
CA GLY A 171 0.08 -1.44 28.62
C GLY A 171 1.17 -1.18 27.58
N VAL A 172 2.15 -2.07 27.47
CA VAL A 172 3.18 -2.02 26.43
C VAL A 172 2.60 -2.38 25.05
N ALA A 173 1.76 -3.41 24.97
CA ALA A 173 1.11 -3.87 23.74
C ALA A 173 0.11 -2.85 23.18
N ALA A 174 -0.64 -2.15 24.03
CA ALA A 174 -1.60 -1.10 23.66
C ALA A 174 -0.98 0.02 22.80
N VAL A 175 0.33 0.25 22.97
CA VAL A 175 1.08 1.23 22.17
C VAL A 175 1.25 0.79 20.72
N PHE A 176 1.21 -0.53 20.46
CA PHE A 176 1.29 -1.10 19.11
C PHE A 176 -0.09 -1.28 18.47
N THR A 177 -1.15 -1.44 19.28
CA THR A 177 -2.46 -1.89 18.80
C THR A 177 -3.42 -0.78 18.38
N THR A 178 -3.14 0.49 18.71
CA THR A 178 -4.06 1.62 18.51
C THR A 178 -3.81 2.41 17.22
N GLY A 179 -3.30 1.78 16.17
CA GLY A 179 -2.90 2.37 14.87
C GLY A 179 -3.97 3.11 14.06
N GLY A 180 -4.74 4.04 14.65
CA GLY A 180 -5.72 4.87 13.95
C GLY A 180 -6.66 5.74 14.78
N ALA A 181 -6.68 5.68 16.12
CA ALA A 181 -7.64 6.50 16.90
C ALA A 181 -7.19 6.85 18.33
N ALA A 182 -6.10 7.60 18.48
CA ALA A 182 -5.91 8.59 19.56
C ALA A 182 -4.53 9.24 19.41
N THR A 183 -4.52 10.55 19.20
CA THR A 183 -3.35 11.41 19.36
C THR A 183 -2.76 11.25 20.78
N THR A 184 -1.43 11.10 20.84
CA THR A 184 -0.54 11.30 21.99
C THR A 184 -0.09 10.04 22.74
N VAL A 185 1.25 9.91 22.84
CA VAL A 185 2.07 8.95 23.61
C VAL A 185 2.48 7.66 22.87
N ALA A 186 3.53 7.74 22.04
CA ALA A 186 4.29 6.56 21.59
C ALA A 186 5.82 6.71 21.70
N GLY A 187 6.31 7.72 22.45
CA GLY A 187 7.70 8.20 22.45
C GLY A 187 8.82 7.23 22.86
N LEU A 188 8.56 5.93 23.07
CA LEU A 188 9.51 5.01 23.69
C LEU A 188 9.54 3.56 23.15
N THR A 189 8.75 3.12 22.17
CA THR A 189 8.35 1.68 22.19
C THR A 189 9.01 0.68 21.25
N ALA A 190 9.37 0.89 19.98
CA ALA A 190 9.84 -0.27 19.17
C ALA A 190 11.18 -0.89 19.63
N ALA A 191 12.17 -0.06 19.99
CA ALA A 191 13.50 -0.53 20.43
C ALA A 191 13.56 -0.96 21.91
N PHE A 192 12.69 -0.40 22.78
CA PHE A 192 12.64 -0.74 24.22
C PHE A 192 11.52 -1.72 24.59
N ALA A 193 10.45 -1.84 23.79
CA ALA A 193 9.32 -2.70 24.11
C ALA A 193 9.58 -4.18 23.82
N LYS A 194 10.34 -4.56 22.79
CA LYS A 194 10.73 -5.98 22.62
C LYS A 194 11.44 -6.50 23.88
N PRO A 195 12.46 -5.80 24.42
CA PRO A 195 13.04 -6.15 25.72
C PRO A 195 12.05 -6.12 26.89
N ALA A 196 11.16 -5.12 26.96
CA ALA A 196 10.20 -5.00 28.07
C ALA A 196 9.09 -6.07 28.03
N LEU A 197 8.57 -6.39 26.84
CA LEU A 197 7.59 -7.44 26.58
C LEU A 197 8.20 -8.80 26.86
N SER A 198 9.41 -9.08 26.35
CA SER A 198 10.14 -10.31 26.67
C SER A 198 10.41 -10.44 28.17
N LYS A 199 10.75 -9.34 28.88
CA LYS A 199 10.87 -9.35 30.35
C LYS A 199 9.54 -9.61 31.04
N ALA A 200 8.44 -9.07 30.53
CA ALA A 200 7.10 -9.30 31.07
C ALA A 200 6.67 -10.76 30.86
N GLU A 201 6.89 -11.31 29.67
CA GLU A 201 6.69 -12.72 29.34
C GLU A 201 7.50 -13.62 30.26
N GLN A 202 8.80 -13.36 30.42
CA GLN A 202 9.64 -14.11 31.34
C GLN A 202 9.13 -14.05 32.77
N LYS A 203 8.55 -12.93 33.22
CA LYS A 203 7.96 -12.82 34.57
C LYS A 203 6.64 -13.58 34.68
N ILE A 204 5.82 -13.61 33.63
CA ILE A 204 4.62 -14.43 33.55
C ILE A 204 5.02 -15.92 33.61
N ASP A 205 6.04 -16.32 32.87
CA ASP A 205 6.56 -17.70 32.85
C ASP A 205 7.25 -18.11 34.15
N LYS A 206 7.95 -17.17 34.81
CA LYS A 206 8.62 -17.38 36.10
C LYS A 206 7.70 -17.22 37.31
N SER A 207 6.43 -16.87 37.13
CA SER A 207 5.50 -16.73 38.27
C SER A 207 5.29 -18.10 38.92
N ILE A 208 5.98 -18.33 40.04
CA ILE A 208 5.99 -19.60 40.78
C ILE A 208 4.62 -19.78 41.45
N GLY A 209 3.86 -20.78 40.97
CA GLY A 209 2.53 -21.17 41.45
C GLY A 209 1.96 -22.28 40.56
N MET A 210 0.82 -22.88 40.94
CA MET A 210 0.10 -23.87 40.11
C MET A 210 -0.54 -23.21 38.88
N ILE A 211 0.29 -22.73 37.95
CA ILE A 211 -0.16 -22.25 36.64
C ILE A 211 -0.45 -23.47 35.77
N VAL A 212 -1.68 -23.57 35.29
CA VAL A 212 -2.07 -24.55 34.29
C VAL A 212 -2.10 -23.86 32.93
N PRO A 213 -1.15 -24.17 32.03
CA PRO A 213 -1.18 -23.66 30.66
C PRO A 213 -2.13 -24.51 29.81
N GLY A 214 -3.01 -23.87 29.06
CA GLY A 214 -3.74 -24.46 27.94
C GLY A 214 -3.36 -23.76 26.66
N GLN A 215 -3.01 -24.51 25.61
CA GLN A 215 -2.56 -23.94 24.33
C GLN A 215 -3.39 -24.48 23.16
N ALA A 216 -3.88 -23.59 22.30
CA ALA A 216 -4.40 -23.94 20.98
C ALA A 216 -3.46 -23.38 19.90
N ARG A 217 -3.36 -24.08 18.77
CA ARG A 217 -2.55 -23.66 17.63
C ARG A 217 -3.41 -23.72 16.38
N VAL A 218 -3.38 -22.64 15.61
CA VAL A 218 -4.00 -22.56 14.29
C VAL A 218 -2.89 -22.44 13.27
N ASP A 219 -2.69 -23.51 12.50
CA ASP A 219 -1.75 -23.51 11.39
C ASP A 219 -2.41 -22.88 10.16
N LEU A 220 -1.67 -22.00 9.51
CA LEU A 220 -2.10 -21.23 8.35
C LEU A 220 -0.99 -21.27 7.29
N THR A 221 -1.35 -20.94 6.06
CA THR A 221 -0.42 -20.77 4.93
C THR A 221 -0.72 -19.47 4.18
N TRP A 222 0.22 -18.93 3.41
CA TRP A 222 -0.05 -17.76 2.57
C TRP A 222 -1.21 -17.98 1.58
N PRO A 223 -1.33 -19.16 0.92
CA PRO A 223 -2.53 -19.49 0.15
C PRO A 223 -3.83 -19.34 0.96
N SER A 224 -3.88 -19.85 2.20
CA SER A 224 -5.07 -19.75 3.04
C SER A 224 -5.43 -18.29 3.39
N ILE A 225 -4.41 -17.45 3.64
CA ILE A 225 -4.58 -16.03 3.91
C ILE A 225 -5.11 -15.31 2.67
N ARG A 226 -4.60 -15.64 1.48
CA ARG A 226 -4.99 -15.03 0.20
C ARG A 226 -6.36 -15.47 -0.31
N ASN A 227 -6.80 -16.66 0.06
CA ASN A 227 -8.19 -17.09 -0.20
C ASN A 227 -9.21 -16.29 0.63
N GLY A 228 -8.75 -15.48 1.58
CA GLY A 228 -9.59 -14.58 2.37
C GLY A 228 -10.16 -15.28 3.59
N ILE A 229 -9.52 -15.06 4.73
CA ILE A 229 -10.06 -15.38 6.05
C ILE A 229 -10.77 -14.13 6.55
N LYS A 230 -12.00 -14.27 7.04
CA LYS A 230 -12.72 -13.15 7.67
C LYS A 230 -12.42 -13.12 9.16
N SER A 231 -12.60 -14.25 9.81
CA SER A 231 -12.33 -14.37 11.23
C SER A 231 -11.98 -15.78 11.67
N ILE A 232 -11.24 -15.88 12.78
CA ILE A 232 -10.98 -17.13 13.49
C ILE A 232 -11.52 -16.97 14.91
N THR A 233 -12.42 -17.86 15.32
CA THR A 233 -13.00 -17.87 16.67
C THR A 233 -12.37 -19.00 17.48
N LEU A 234 -11.82 -18.63 18.63
CA LEU A 234 -11.16 -19.52 19.59
C LEU A 234 -11.98 -19.55 20.88
N PRO A 235 -12.83 -20.57 21.09
CA PRO A 235 -13.64 -20.67 22.28
C PRO A 235 -12.82 -21.18 23.47
N VAL A 236 -13.09 -20.61 24.64
CA VAL A 236 -12.37 -20.88 25.89
C VAL A 236 -13.33 -21.45 26.93
N TYR A 237 -12.90 -22.53 27.58
CA TYR A 237 -13.76 -23.31 28.48
C TYR A 237 -13.14 -23.44 29.87
N ALA A 238 -14.01 -23.52 30.87
CA ALA A 238 -13.65 -23.95 32.22
C ALA A 238 -13.61 -25.48 32.30
N ALA A 239 -12.67 -26.01 33.06
CA ALA A 239 -12.61 -27.43 33.42
C ALA A 239 -12.14 -27.61 34.87
N ARG A 240 -12.25 -28.86 35.35
CA ARG A 240 -11.78 -29.26 36.67
C ARG A 240 -11.11 -30.61 36.62
N THR A 241 -10.02 -30.76 37.35
CA THR A 241 -9.41 -32.08 37.58
C THR A 241 -10.20 -32.87 38.61
N LYS A 242 -10.25 -34.20 38.43
CA LYS A 242 -10.61 -35.10 39.54
C LYS A 242 -9.41 -35.25 40.49
N PHE A 243 -9.66 -35.83 41.67
CA PHE A 243 -8.60 -36.14 42.62
C PHE A 243 -7.47 -36.94 41.96
N ARG A 244 -6.21 -36.47 42.08
CA ARG A 244 -5.00 -37.03 41.44
C ARG A 244 -4.98 -37.01 39.90
N GLU A 245 -5.93 -36.36 39.23
CA GLU A 245 -5.92 -36.21 37.78
C GLU A 245 -5.09 -34.97 37.39
N GLN A 246 -4.19 -35.11 36.42
CA GLN A 246 -3.42 -33.98 35.92
C GLN A 246 -4.23 -33.18 34.88
N PRO A 247 -4.12 -31.83 34.86
CA PRO A 247 -4.85 -31.00 33.91
C PRO A 247 -4.63 -31.39 32.44
N ASP A 248 -3.41 -31.75 32.03
CA ASP A 248 -3.09 -32.13 30.64
C ASP A 248 -3.86 -33.37 30.17
N VAL A 249 -4.11 -34.32 31.09
CA VAL A 249 -4.92 -35.52 30.82
C VAL A 249 -6.38 -35.13 30.61
N VAL A 250 -6.90 -34.18 31.39
CA VAL A 250 -8.26 -33.65 31.25
C VAL A 250 -8.42 -32.88 29.95
N ILE A 251 -7.47 -32.00 29.62
CA ILE A 251 -7.46 -31.22 28.37
C ILE A 251 -7.46 -32.17 27.17
N SER A 252 -6.58 -33.18 27.17
CA SER A 252 -6.51 -34.17 26.09
C SER A 252 -7.82 -34.93 25.92
N ARG A 253 -8.46 -35.33 27.03
CA ARG A 253 -9.78 -35.98 27.01
C ARG A 253 -10.88 -35.05 26.48
N LEU A 254 -10.92 -33.80 26.94
CA LEU A 254 -11.94 -32.83 26.55
C LEU A 254 -11.81 -32.42 25.08
N ARG A 255 -10.60 -32.43 24.51
CA ARG A 255 -10.40 -32.24 23.07
C ARG A 255 -10.96 -33.38 22.22
N ASN A 256 -10.93 -34.60 22.76
CA ASN A 256 -11.37 -35.81 22.06
C ASN A 256 -12.85 -36.15 22.33
N THR A 257 -13.57 -35.31 23.09
CA THR A 257 -14.98 -35.52 23.46
C THR A 257 -15.79 -34.26 23.18
N LYS A 258 -17.12 -34.37 23.10
CA LYS A 258 -17.99 -33.20 22.88
C LYS A 258 -17.95 -32.32 24.14
N ILE A 259 -17.34 -31.13 24.03
CA ILE A 259 -17.27 -30.15 25.10
C ILE A 259 -18.68 -29.59 25.37
N ASN A 260 -19.04 -29.45 26.66
CA ASN A 260 -20.33 -28.90 27.05
C ASN A 260 -20.36 -27.38 26.79
N ALA A 261 -21.38 -26.92 26.07
CA ALA A 261 -21.56 -25.50 25.74
C ALA A 261 -21.72 -24.61 26.98
N ASN A 262 -22.24 -25.15 28.08
CA ASN A 262 -22.42 -24.42 29.34
C ASN A 262 -21.11 -24.14 30.07
N ASP A 263 -20.03 -24.86 29.72
CA ASP A 263 -18.70 -24.65 30.32
C ASP A 263 -17.89 -23.59 29.55
N LYS A 264 -18.46 -23.00 28.49
CA LYS A 264 -17.83 -21.94 27.70
C LYS A 264 -17.81 -20.63 28.49
N LEU A 265 -16.63 -20.05 28.65
CA LEU A 265 -16.44 -18.80 29.36
C LEU A 265 -16.51 -17.59 28.41
N PHE A 266 -15.74 -17.62 27.33
CA PHE A 266 -15.64 -16.53 26.35
C PHE A 266 -15.05 -17.04 25.04
N ASP A 267 -15.18 -16.23 23.99
CA ASP A 267 -14.56 -16.44 22.69
C ASP A 267 -13.50 -15.37 22.44
N ILE A 268 -12.34 -15.76 21.94
CA ILE A 268 -11.40 -14.83 21.31
C ILE A 268 -11.69 -14.84 19.81
N VAL A 269 -12.01 -13.68 19.25
CA VAL A 269 -12.30 -13.51 17.82
C VAL A 269 -11.15 -12.75 17.19
N LEU A 270 -10.50 -13.39 16.23
CA LEU A 270 -9.47 -12.78 15.41
C LEU A 270 -10.11 -12.32 14.11
N THR A 271 -10.12 -11.02 13.85
CA THR A 271 -10.66 -10.41 12.64
C THR A 271 -9.53 -10.07 11.68
N PHE A 272 -9.64 -10.51 10.44
CA PHE A 272 -8.64 -10.33 9.39
C PHE A 272 -9.09 -9.22 8.44
N SER A 273 -8.17 -8.30 8.17
CA SER A 273 -8.35 -7.19 7.23
C SER A 273 -7.20 -7.17 6.23
N TYR A 274 -7.50 -6.84 4.98
CA TYR A 274 -6.55 -6.87 3.88
C TYR A 274 -6.48 -5.51 3.21
N SER A 275 -5.28 -5.02 2.94
CA SER A 275 -5.07 -3.75 2.23
C SER A 275 -3.96 -3.88 1.20
N LYS A 276 -4.16 -3.30 0.03
CA LYS A 276 -3.14 -3.30 -1.05
C LYS A 276 -2.00 -2.32 -0.77
N THR A 277 -2.29 -1.25 -0.04
CA THR A 277 -1.37 -0.18 0.34
C THR A 277 -1.73 0.33 1.73
N LEU A 278 -0.76 0.90 2.44
CA LEU A 278 -0.99 1.64 3.68
C LEU A 278 -1.63 3.01 3.44
N PHE A 279 -1.50 3.57 2.23
CA PHE A 279 -1.87 4.97 1.93
C PHE A 279 -3.24 5.12 1.25
N ASP A 280 -3.86 4.02 0.78
CA ASP A 280 -5.27 3.97 0.39
C ASP A 280 -5.87 2.56 0.63
N PRO A 281 -6.27 2.24 1.87
CA PRO A 281 -6.69 0.88 2.23
C PRO A 281 -8.04 0.46 1.63
N ARG A 282 -8.73 1.35 0.88
CA ARG A 282 -10.06 1.11 0.31
C ARG A 282 -10.04 0.41 -1.05
N ILE A 283 -8.85 0.23 -1.64
CA ILE A 283 -8.69 -0.36 -2.96
C ILE A 283 -9.21 -1.80 -2.95
N SER A 284 -10.22 -2.04 -3.79
CA SER A 284 -10.93 -3.32 -3.84
C SER A 284 -10.84 -4.00 -5.20
N SER A 285 -10.59 -3.23 -6.26
CA SER A 285 -10.41 -3.75 -7.61
C SER A 285 -9.00 -4.29 -7.86
N LYS A 286 -8.88 -5.23 -8.81
CA LYS A 286 -7.62 -5.88 -9.17
C LYS A 286 -6.61 -4.89 -9.74
N ASP A 287 -7.05 -4.01 -10.63
CA ASP A 287 -6.19 -3.10 -11.39
C ASP A 287 -6.08 -1.69 -10.77
N GLU A 288 -6.94 -1.39 -9.80
CA GLU A 288 -6.96 -0.11 -9.10
C GLU A 288 -5.67 0.10 -8.28
N LEU A 289 -5.16 1.32 -8.36
CA LEU A 289 -3.98 1.81 -7.65
C LEU A 289 -4.34 3.08 -6.89
N PRO A 290 -3.55 3.46 -5.88
CA PRO A 290 -3.73 4.74 -5.20
C PRO A 290 -3.66 5.86 -6.23
N LYS A 291 -4.61 6.80 -6.20
CA LYS A 291 -4.55 7.94 -7.12
C LYS A 291 -3.35 8.81 -6.73
N GLY A 292 -2.50 9.17 -7.70
CA GLY A 292 -1.26 9.90 -7.44
C GLY A 292 -1.43 11.25 -6.72
N ASP A 293 -2.59 11.90 -6.89
CA ASP A 293 -3.01 13.14 -6.22
C ASP A 293 -3.63 12.92 -4.83
N SER A 294 -4.15 11.73 -4.55
CA SER A 294 -4.78 11.40 -3.27
C SER A 294 -3.78 11.16 -2.12
N VAL A 295 -2.51 10.93 -2.45
CA VAL A 295 -1.46 10.59 -1.49
C VAL A 295 -0.50 11.77 -1.32
N ALA A 296 -0.81 12.67 -0.38
CA ALA A 296 0.04 13.83 -0.14
C ALA A 296 1.38 13.44 0.52
N LYS A 297 2.49 13.91 -0.07
CA LYS A 297 3.88 13.70 0.38
C LYS A 297 4.07 13.87 1.90
N ILE A 298 3.45 14.90 2.49
CA ILE A 298 3.56 15.20 3.93
C ILE A 298 2.91 14.13 4.82
N PHE A 299 1.93 13.38 4.31
CA PHE A 299 1.35 12.24 5.02
C PHE A 299 2.25 11.03 4.90
N VAL A 300 2.76 10.76 3.70
CA VAL A 300 3.67 9.64 3.43
C VAL A 300 4.95 9.78 4.26
N LEU A 301 5.71 10.86 4.09
CA LEU A 301 7.02 11.00 4.72
C LEU A 301 6.99 11.08 6.24
N ASN A 302 5.87 11.56 6.79
CA ASN A 302 5.67 11.60 8.25
C ASN A 302 5.05 10.31 8.79
N TYR A 303 4.80 9.30 7.96
CA TYR A 303 4.33 8.00 8.43
C TYR A 303 5.50 7.16 9.00
N PRO A 304 5.28 6.42 10.10
CA PRO A 304 4.13 6.54 10.99
C PRO A 304 4.22 7.85 11.81
N ARG A 305 3.08 8.55 12.02
CA ARG A 305 3.01 9.78 12.83
C ARG A 305 2.97 9.45 14.33
N LEU A 306 3.98 8.71 14.79
CA LEU A 306 4.06 8.20 16.15
C LEU A 306 5.29 8.80 16.83
N PRO A 307 5.14 9.45 18.00
CA PRO A 307 6.29 9.94 18.76
C PRO A 307 7.31 8.82 18.99
N GLY A 308 8.62 9.08 18.93
CA GLY A 308 9.67 8.09 19.26
C GLY A 308 9.86 6.93 18.28
N ILE A 309 9.03 6.80 17.25
CA ILE A 309 9.29 5.96 16.09
C ILE A 309 9.78 6.88 14.97
N GLN A 310 10.87 6.49 14.32
CA GLN A 310 11.34 7.22 13.15
C GLN A 310 10.29 7.11 12.05
N ASN A 311 9.73 8.24 11.64
CA ASN A 311 8.96 8.30 10.41
C ASN A 311 9.89 8.15 9.19
N PHE A 312 9.34 7.96 7.99
CA PHE A 312 10.16 7.73 6.80
C PHE A 312 11.16 8.85 6.54
N ILE A 313 10.82 10.13 6.78
CA ILE A 313 11.79 11.22 6.61
C ILE A 313 12.94 11.14 7.61
N GLN A 314 12.68 10.76 8.86
CA GLN A 314 13.72 10.56 9.88
C GLN A 314 14.55 9.32 9.59
N LEU A 315 13.91 8.21 9.23
CA LEU A 315 14.55 6.94 8.93
C LEU A 315 15.52 7.07 7.75
N LEU A 316 15.06 7.66 6.65
CA LEU A 316 15.87 7.89 5.45
C LEU A 316 17.02 8.89 5.70
N ASN A 317 17.00 9.64 6.80
CA ASN A 317 18.05 10.59 7.17
C ASN A 317 18.78 10.23 8.47
N ALA A 318 18.59 9.01 8.99
CA ALA A 318 19.12 8.62 10.29
C ALA A 318 20.66 8.56 10.32
N ASN A 319 21.29 8.31 9.17
CA ASN A 319 22.74 8.20 9.03
C ASN A 319 23.33 9.43 8.32
N ALA A 320 24.54 9.82 8.72
CA ALA A 320 25.32 10.81 8.01
C ALA A 320 26.11 10.16 6.85
N PRO A 321 26.18 10.78 5.66
CA PRO A 321 25.48 12.00 5.25
C PRO A 321 23.97 11.77 5.03
N SER A 322 23.16 12.79 5.27
CA SER A 322 21.71 12.78 5.04
C SER A 322 21.39 12.40 3.60
N LEU A 323 20.60 11.34 3.39
CA LEU A 323 20.22 10.90 2.04
C LEU A 323 19.40 11.96 1.30
N LEU A 324 18.60 12.76 2.03
CA LEU A 324 17.87 13.89 1.45
C LEU A 324 18.83 14.91 0.83
N GLN A 325 19.89 15.28 1.56
CA GLN A 325 20.91 16.19 1.05
C GLN A 325 21.70 15.57 -0.10
N THR A 326 22.04 14.28 -0.01
CA THR A 326 22.72 13.56 -1.10
C THR A 326 21.89 13.57 -2.38
N LEU A 327 20.59 13.26 -2.31
CA LEU A 327 19.68 13.31 -3.46
C LEU A 327 19.46 14.74 -4.00
N ALA A 328 19.33 15.72 -3.11
CA ALA A 328 19.18 17.12 -3.50
C ALA A 328 20.39 17.60 -4.32
N ASN A 329 21.60 17.22 -3.88
CA ASN A 329 22.86 17.64 -4.50
C ASN A 329 23.32 16.75 -5.66
N ALA A 330 22.75 15.56 -5.85
CA ALA A 330 23.08 14.66 -6.94
C ALA A 330 22.76 15.30 -8.31
N LYS A 331 23.80 15.43 -9.15
CA LYS A 331 23.73 16.05 -10.49
C LYS A 331 23.82 15.02 -11.60
N THR A 332 24.61 13.96 -11.41
CA THR A 332 24.81 12.93 -12.43
C THR A 332 23.87 11.75 -12.21
N GLN A 333 23.59 10.99 -13.27
CA GLN A 333 22.74 9.80 -13.19
C GLN A 333 23.30 8.74 -12.21
N PRO A 334 24.61 8.43 -12.17
CA PRO A 334 25.16 7.50 -11.19
C PRO A 334 24.97 7.96 -9.73
N GLU A 335 25.12 9.26 -9.45
CA GLU A 335 24.89 9.82 -8.10
C GLU A 335 23.42 9.67 -7.67
N LYS A 336 22.49 9.97 -8.58
CA LYS A 336 21.04 9.85 -8.35
C LYS A 336 20.65 8.39 -8.12
N ALA A 337 21.15 7.47 -8.94
CA ALA A 337 20.87 6.04 -8.82
C ALA A 337 21.43 5.45 -7.52
N ALA A 338 22.67 5.81 -7.14
CA ALA A 338 23.30 5.33 -5.90
C ALA A 338 22.54 5.81 -4.65
N ALA A 339 22.13 7.08 -4.63
CA ALA A 339 21.39 7.63 -3.49
C ALA A 339 19.97 7.03 -3.37
N THR A 340 19.29 6.82 -4.51
CA THR A 340 17.99 6.14 -4.56
C THR A 340 18.11 4.69 -4.08
N SER A 341 19.12 3.95 -4.54
CA SER A 341 19.35 2.55 -4.15
C SER A 341 19.57 2.41 -2.65
N LYS A 342 20.38 3.30 -2.06
CA LYS A 342 20.61 3.31 -0.60
C LYS A 342 19.34 3.65 0.19
N ALA A 343 18.49 4.54 -0.32
CA ALA A 343 17.20 4.82 0.30
C ALA A 343 16.26 3.61 0.22
N VAL A 344 16.24 2.89 -0.91
CA VAL A 344 15.43 1.68 -1.07
C VAL A 344 15.89 0.56 -0.13
N GLU A 345 17.19 0.34 0.03
CA GLU A 345 17.73 -0.64 0.98
C GLU A 345 17.23 -0.38 2.42
N VAL A 346 17.20 0.90 2.83
CA VAL A 346 16.63 1.30 4.12
C VAL A 346 15.14 0.99 4.19
N LEU A 347 14.37 1.26 3.14
CA LEU A 347 12.93 0.99 3.11
C LEU A 347 12.60 -0.51 3.06
N GLU A 348 13.40 -1.34 2.41
CA GLU A 348 13.22 -2.79 2.41
C GLU A 348 13.28 -3.37 3.82
N SER A 349 14.16 -2.83 4.68
CA SER A 349 14.25 -3.23 6.09
C SER A 349 12.99 -2.92 6.92
N THR A 350 12.10 -2.07 6.41
CA THR A 350 10.83 -1.71 7.10
C THR A 350 9.69 -2.68 6.83
N GLY A 351 9.85 -3.62 5.87
CA GLY A 351 8.80 -4.55 5.48
C GLY A 351 7.66 -3.93 4.68
N LEU A 352 7.86 -2.73 4.11
CA LEU A 352 6.95 -2.17 3.12
C LEU A 352 6.85 -3.08 1.90
N ASN A 353 5.69 -3.11 1.27
CA ASN A 353 5.47 -3.74 -0.02
C ASN A 353 5.98 -2.86 -1.18
N GLU A 354 6.04 -3.40 -2.39
CA GLU A 354 6.65 -2.69 -3.52
C GLU A 354 5.94 -1.37 -3.87
N ILE A 355 4.60 -1.38 -3.85
CA ILE A 355 3.75 -0.22 -4.11
C ILE A 355 4.04 0.91 -3.12
N ASP A 356 4.13 0.59 -1.83
CA ASP A 356 4.37 1.58 -0.79
C ASP A 356 5.83 2.06 -0.78
N ARG A 357 6.80 1.19 -1.10
CA ARG A 357 8.18 1.63 -1.34
C ARG A 357 8.23 2.65 -2.48
N ALA A 358 7.48 2.44 -3.56
CA ALA A 358 7.40 3.38 -4.67
C ALA A 358 6.78 4.73 -4.26
N ILE A 359 5.69 4.71 -3.50
CA ILE A 359 5.01 5.91 -2.97
C ILE A 359 5.93 6.71 -2.04
N VAL A 360 6.64 6.02 -1.13
CA VAL A 360 7.59 6.65 -0.20
C VAL A 360 8.79 7.22 -0.96
N MET A 361 9.38 6.46 -1.87
CA MET A 361 10.51 6.95 -2.68
C MET A 361 10.11 8.14 -3.56
N LYS A 362 8.93 8.10 -4.17
CA LYS A 362 8.42 9.24 -4.94
C LYS A 362 8.33 10.48 -4.07
N SER A 363 7.66 10.33 -2.92
CA SER A 363 7.50 11.42 -1.94
C SER A 363 8.84 11.95 -1.42
N PHE A 364 9.84 11.09 -1.25
CA PHE A 364 11.16 11.46 -0.76
C PHE A 364 11.96 12.25 -1.80
N ILE A 365 11.92 11.83 -3.07
CA ILE A 365 12.57 12.56 -4.17
C ILE A 365 11.86 13.90 -4.41
N ASP A 366 10.52 13.96 -4.30
CA ASP A 366 9.78 15.22 -4.35
C ASP A 366 10.24 16.21 -3.27
N GLU A 367 10.56 15.73 -2.07
CA GLU A 367 11.11 16.56 -0.99
C GLU A 367 12.53 17.01 -1.30
N ALA A 368 13.38 16.10 -1.78
CA ALA A 368 14.78 16.40 -2.10
C ALA A 368 14.91 17.41 -3.25
N LYS A 369 14.07 17.28 -4.29
CA LYS A 369 14.10 18.15 -5.48
C LYS A 369 13.24 19.40 -5.37
N LYS A 370 12.28 19.43 -4.43
CA LYS A 370 11.23 20.45 -4.36
C LYS A 370 10.44 20.56 -5.67
N ASP A 371 10.30 19.44 -6.38
CA ASP A 371 9.58 19.29 -7.64
C ASP A 371 8.74 18.01 -7.54
N VAL A 372 7.51 18.05 -8.02
CA VAL A 372 6.57 16.92 -7.98
C VAL A 372 6.35 16.30 -9.35
N ASN A 373 7.04 16.76 -10.41
CA ASN A 373 6.81 16.32 -11.79
C ASN A 373 8.03 15.61 -12.43
N TRP A 374 9.03 15.24 -11.62
CA TRP A 374 10.29 14.65 -12.11
C TRP A 374 10.16 13.18 -12.56
N TYR A 375 9.07 12.48 -12.25
CA TYR A 375 8.89 11.05 -12.58
C TYR A 375 8.57 10.80 -14.06
N GLY A 376 8.86 11.79 -14.91
CA GLY A 376 8.86 11.72 -16.35
C GLY A 376 10.05 11.02 -16.96
N ALA A 377 9.86 10.37 -18.10
CA ALA A 377 10.99 10.04 -18.95
C ALA A 377 11.63 11.34 -19.51
N PRO A 378 12.97 11.50 -19.47
CA PRO A 378 13.99 10.52 -19.07
C PRO A 378 14.41 10.58 -17.60
N GLU A 379 13.94 11.56 -16.84
CA GLU A 379 14.40 11.87 -15.48
C GLU A 379 14.16 10.72 -14.48
N VAL A 380 13.03 10.00 -14.58
CA VAL A 380 12.75 8.80 -13.76
C VAL A 380 13.81 7.70 -13.91
N ASN A 381 14.39 7.54 -15.11
CA ASN A 381 15.45 6.57 -15.36
C ASN A 381 16.78 6.97 -14.70
N GLN A 382 16.96 8.24 -14.33
CA GLN A 382 18.15 8.68 -13.63
C GLN A 382 18.15 8.28 -12.15
N TYR A 383 16.97 8.16 -11.52
CA TYR A 383 16.85 7.73 -10.12
C TYR A 383 16.75 6.20 -10.00
N PHE A 384 16.00 5.56 -10.89
CA PHE A 384 15.68 4.13 -10.79
C PHE A 384 16.35 3.30 -11.90
N TYR A 385 17.60 3.62 -12.22
CA TYR A 385 18.33 2.96 -13.30
C TYR A 385 18.39 1.42 -13.11
N ASP A 386 18.82 0.97 -11.94
CA ASP A 386 18.91 -0.46 -11.60
C ASP A 386 17.66 -1.00 -10.87
N LEU A 387 16.69 -0.13 -10.56
CA LEU A 387 15.49 -0.44 -9.78
C LEU A 387 14.27 -0.54 -10.69
N THR A 388 14.30 -1.47 -11.64
CA THR A 388 13.32 -1.56 -12.74
C THR A 388 11.88 -1.80 -12.27
N ASP A 389 11.68 -2.66 -11.28
CA ASP A 389 10.35 -2.97 -10.73
C ASP A 389 9.76 -1.74 -10.01
N LEU A 390 10.55 -1.13 -9.11
CA LEU A 390 10.14 0.08 -8.39
C LEU A 390 9.84 1.24 -9.34
N LYS A 391 10.64 1.39 -10.41
CA LYS A 391 10.37 2.34 -11.49
C LYS A 391 9.02 2.09 -12.14
N ALA A 392 8.73 0.83 -12.47
CA ALA A 392 7.46 0.46 -13.09
C ALA A 392 6.28 0.80 -12.17
N GLN A 393 6.39 0.58 -10.86
CA GLN A 393 5.34 0.97 -9.90
C GLN A 393 5.17 2.49 -9.80
N VAL A 394 6.26 3.27 -9.75
CA VAL A 394 6.18 4.75 -9.76
C VAL A 394 5.43 5.23 -11.01
N ILE A 395 5.79 4.70 -12.19
CA ILE A 395 5.13 5.03 -13.45
C ILE A 395 3.67 4.57 -13.47
N ARG A 396 3.35 3.41 -12.89
CA ARG A 396 1.99 2.86 -12.87
C ARG A 396 1.06 3.66 -11.95
N ILE A 397 1.56 4.17 -10.82
CA ILE A 397 0.79 4.93 -9.83
C ILE A 397 0.64 6.40 -10.23
N TYR A 398 1.74 7.03 -10.66
CA TYR A 398 1.80 8.47 -10.92
C TYR A 398 1.76 8.82 -12.41
N GLY A 399 1.82 7.82 -13.30
CA GLY A 399 1.95 8.00 -14.75
C GLY A 399 3.41 8.08 -15.19
N SER A 400 3.66 8.03 -16.51
CA SER A 400 5.01 8.16 -17.09
C SER A 400 5.59 9.58 -17.04
N GLY A 401 5.07 10.41 -16.12
CA GLY A 401 5.48 11.79 -15.84
C GLY A 401 5.79 12.63 -17.07
N GLY A 402 4.98 12.55 -18.13
CA GLY A 402 5.06 13.60 -19.14
C GLY A 402 4.92 14.93 -18.40
N GLN A 403 5.75 15.93 -18.69
CA GLN A 403 5.40 17.30 -18.37
C GLN A 403 3.95 17.49 -18.81
N TYR A 404 3.06 17.51 -17.83
CA TYR A 404 1.66 17.78 -18.01
C TYR A 404 1.64 19.23 -18.46
N VAL A 405 1.53 19.45 -19.77
CA VAL A 405 1.17 20.78 -20.18
C VAL A 405 -0.31 20.89 -19.94
N GLY A 406 -0.64 21.30 -18.71
CA GLY A 406 -1.86 22.04 -18.50
C GLY A 406 -1.90 23.10 -19.59
N ILE A 407 -3.02 23.17 -20.30
CA ILE A 407 -3.25 24.25 -21.26
C ILE A 407 -3.48 25.47 -20.38
N ALA A 408 -2.37 26.02 -19.87
CA ALA A 408 -2.37 27.29 -19.20
C ALA A 408 -2.88 28.26 -20.25
N ASP A 409 -4.08 28.77 -20.03
CA ASP A 409 -4.54 29.97 -20.70
C ASP A 409 -3.65 31.10 -20.19
N THR A 410 -2.48 31.18 -20.81
CA THR A 410 -1.55 32.30 -20.83
C THR A 410 -2.17 33.66 -20.88
N GLN A 411 -3.44 33.85 -21.30
CA GLN A 411 -4.06 35.14 -21.67
C GLN A 411 -4.13 36.19 -20.56
N ALA A 412 -3.37 36.04 -19.48
CA ALA A 412 -2.88 37.11 -18.62
C ALA A 412 -1.95 38.07 -19.40
N GLY A 413 -2.49 38.79 -20.37
CA GLY A 413 -1.74 39.79 -21.12
C GLY A 413 -2.50 40.33 -22.33
N MET A 414 -3.51 41.18 -22.10
CA MET A 414 -4.02 42.04 -23.18
C MET A 414 -2.95 43.10 -23.50
N GLY A 415 -2.37 43.04 -24.70
CA GLY A 415 -1.32 43.97 -25.16
C GLY A 415 -0.89 43.72 -26.61
N GLU A 416 -0.09 44.62 -27.17
CA GLU A 416 0.27 44.64 -28.60
C GLU A 416 0.92 43.35 -29.14
N LYS A 417 1.67 42.63 -28.28
CA LYS A 417 2.28 41.34 -28.64
C LYS A 417 1.24 40.24 -28.88
N PHE A 418 0.16 40.23 -28.08
CA PHE A 418 -0.94 39.29 -28.27
C PHE A 418 -1.74 39.59 -29.53
N ASP A 419 -1.99 40.87 -29.83
CA ASP A 419 -2.68 41.25 -31.07
C ASP A 419 -1.87 40.87 -32.31
N SER A 420 -0.55 41.06 -32.26
CA SER A 420 0.37 40.62 -33.30
C SER A 420 0.35 39.10 -33.47
N TRP A 421 0.37 38.35 -32.36
CA TRP A 421 0.23 36.90 -32.37
C TRP A 421 -1.09 36.44 -32.98
N LYS A 422 -2.21 37.03 -32.54
CA LYS A 422 -3.58 36.68 -32.95
C LYS A 422 -3.80 36.89 -34.44
N GLN A 423 -3.16 37.89 -35.06
CA GLN A 423 -3.26 38.14 -36.49
C GLN A 423 -2.43 37.18 -37.34
N ALA A 424 -1.30 36.68 -36.82
CA ALA A 424 -0.32 35.98 -37.64
C ALA A 424 -0.24 34.46 -37.40
N VAL A 425 -0.35 33.95 -36.16
CA VAL A 425 -0.20 32.50 -35.88
C VAL A 425 -1.48 31.70 -36.16
N PRO A 426 -2.68 32.09 -35.70
CA PRO A 426 -3.88 31.28 -35.90
C PRO A 426 -4.21 30.96 -37.38
N PRO A 427 -4.04 31.88 -38.35
CA PRO A 427 -4.20 31.54 -39.77
C PRO A 427 -3.23 30.45 -40.24
N ILE A 428 -1.96 30.52 -39.83
CA ILE A 428 -0.94 29.49 -40.16
C ILE A 428 -1.35 28.13 -39.59
N LEU A 429 -1.85 28.09 -38.35
CA LEU A 429 -2.32 26.86 -37.73
C LEU A 429 -3.59 26.30 -38.40
N ALA A 430 -4.47 27.18 -38.91
CA ALA A 430 -5.64 26.77 -39.66
C ALA A 430 -5.27 26.12 -41.01
N ASP A 431 -4.28 26.67 -41.71
CA ASP A 431 -3.75 26.12 -42.96
C ASP A 431 -2.99 24.80 -42.72
N LEU A 432 -2.19 24.74 -41.66
CA LEU A 432 -1.54 23.51 -41.22
C LEU A 432 -2.56 22.41 -40.90
N ARG A 433 -3.64 22.75 -40.18
CA ARG A 433 -4.74 21.83 -39.88
C ARG A 433 -5.28 21.24 -41.18
N GLN A 434 -5.59 22.07 -42.17
CA GLN A 434 -6.12 21.60 -43.45
C GLN A 434 -5.16 20.60 -44.12
N ALA A 435 -3.86 20.90 -44.13
CA ALA A 435 -2.84 19.99 -44.64
C ALA A 435 -2.74 18.67 -43.84
N LEU A 436 -2.83 18.74 -42.51
CA LEU A 436 -2.75 17.56 -41.62
C LEU A 436 -3.94 16.63 -41.74
N THR A 437 -5.17 17.19 -41.81
CA THR A 437 -6.40 16.40 -41.83
C THR A 437 -6.80 15.92 -43.22
N THR A 438 -6.00 16.22 -44.25
CA THR A 438 -6.26 15.71 -45.60
C THR A 438 -6.04 14.20 -45.65
N THR A 439 -7.02 13.45 -46.18
CA THR A 439 -6.99 11.98 -46.29
C THR A 439 -6.19 11.49 -47.49
N GLU A 440 -6.24 12.20 -48.62
CA GLU A 440 -5.51 11.87 -49.85
C GLU A 440 -4.30 12.80 -50.05
N ALA A 441 -3.13 12.23 -50.38
CA ALA A 441 -1.91 13.00 -50.66
C ALA A 441 -1.45 13.96 -49.54
N ARG A 442 -1.69 13.61 -48.26
CA ARG A 442 -1.29 14.40 -47.07
C ARG A 442 0.16 14.90 -47.09
N THR A 443 1.10 14.05 -47.52
CA THR A 443 2.53 14.40 -47.65
C THR A 443 2.74 15.55 -48.66
N ALA A 444 2.03 15.53 -49.78
CA ALA A 444 2.08 16.60 -50.78
C ALA A 444 1.43 17.89 -50.26
N ALA A 445 0.29 17.78 -49.56
CA ALA A 445 -0.38 18.92 -48.93
C ALA A 445 0.52 19.61 -47.89
N LEU A 446 1.18 18.85 -47.02
CA LEU A 446 2.13 19.37 -46.03
C LEU A 446 3.36 20.01 -46.69
N SER A 447 3.89 19.38 -47.74
CA SER A 447 5.01 19.95 -48.52
C SER A 447 4.61 21.27 -49.19
N ASN A 448 3.42 21.35 -49.78
CA ASN A 448 2.92 22.56 -50.43
C ASN A 448 2.66 23.68 -49.42
N PHE A 449 2.03 23.35 -48.29
CA PHE A 449 1.81 24.27 -47.18
C PHE A 449 3.13 24.90 -46.71
N ASN A 450 4.18 24.10 -46.52
CA ASN A 450 5.47 24.62 -46.05
C ASN A 450 6.36 25.17 -47.20
N GLY A 451 5.81 25.29 -48.41
CA GLY A 451 6.52 25.74 -49.62
C GLY A 451 7.80 24.96 -49.88
N GLY A 452 7.73 23.63 -49.76
CA GLY A 452 8.83 22.67 -49.98
C GLY A 452 9.88 22.59 -48.88
N ALA A 453 9.82 23.43 -47.85
CA ALA A 453 10.75 23.38 -46.73
C ALA A 453 10.45 22.21 -45.78
N ASP A 454 11.49 21.63 -45.18
CA ASP A 454 11.30 20.59 -44.19
C ASP A 454 10.79 21.16 -42.85
N ILE A 455 10.23 20.28 -42.02
CA ILE A 455 9.74 20.58 -40.67
C ILE A 455 10.50 19.70 -39.69
N GLU A 456 11.12 20.27 -38.66
CA GLU A 456 11.66 19.44 -37.58
C GLU A 456 10.51 18.80 -36.79
N VAL A 457 10.42 17.46 -36.78
CA VAL A 457 9.35 16.74 -36.06
C VAL A 457 9.94 15.94 -34.91
N SER A 458 9.52 16.30 -33.69
CA SER A 458 9.86 15.58 -32.45
C SER A 458 8.61 15.08 -31.73
N PHE A 459 8.75 13.99 -30.99
CA PHE A 459 7.71 13.45 -30.12
C PHE A 459 8.21 13.46 -28.67
N TYR A 460 7.33 13.73 -27.73
CA TYR A 460 7.64 13.79 -26.30
C TYR A 460 6.65 12.91 -25.50
N PRO A 461 7.13 11.93 -24.71
CA PRO A 461 8.52 11.55 -24.44
C PRO A 461 9.18 10.67 -25.54
N GLY A 462 8.53 10.50 -26.69
CA GLY A 462 8.96 9.69 -27.83
C GLY A 462 7.72 9.34 -28.68
N PRO A 463 7.87 8.68 -29.86
CA PRO A 463 6.72 8.38 -30.72
C PRO A 463 5.66 7.48 -30.05
N GLY A 464 6.02 6.74 -28.99
CA GLY A 464 5.12 5.83 -28.29
C GLY A 464 4.48 4.78 -29.23
N GLU A 465 3.29 4.30 -28.89
CA GLU A 465 2.47 3.38 -29.70
C GLU A 465 1.85 4.02 -30.96
N TRP A 466 2.12 5.31 -31.22
CA TRP A 466 1.65 6.02 -32.40
C TRP A 466 2.35 5.52 -33.66
N VAL A 467 3.62 5.11 -33.55
CA VAL A 467 4.38 4.53 -34.66
C VAL A 467 4.51 3.01 -34.44
N THR A 468 3.44 2.28 -34.75
CA THR A 468 3.60 0.86 -35.10
C THR A 468 4.22 0.85 -36.48
N ALA A 469 5.44 0.32 -36.57
CA ALA A 469 6.31 0.35 -37.74
C ALA A 469 5.56 0.29 -39.09
N ALA A 470 5.60 1.38 -39.85
CA ALA A 470 5.64 1.29 -41.30
C ALA A 470 7.11 1.38 -41.70
N PRO A 471 7.64 0.41 -42.47
CA PRO A 471 9.02 0.45 -42.91
C PRO A 471 9.27 1.73 -43.71
N MET A 472 10.46 2.31 -43.54
CA MET A 472 11.02 3.20 -44.54
C MET A 472 11.20 2.42 -45.84
N THR A 473 10.13 2.17 -46.59
CA THR A 473 10.24 1.78 -47.99
C THR A 473 10.47 3.05 -48.79
N SER A 474 11.72 3.24 -49.17
CA SER A 474 12.05 3.98 -50.38
C SER A 474 11.17 3.46 -51.52
N GLY A 475 10.32 4.33 -52.06
CA GLY A 475 9.57 4.09 -53.30
C GLY A 475 8.09 3.79 -53.09
N THR A 476 7.28 4.83 -53.03
CA THR A 476 5.89 4.78 -53.53
C THR A 476 5.79 5.74 -54.70
N SER A 477 5.94 5.19 -55.90
CA SER A 477 5.57 5.84 -57.16
C SER A 477 4.05 6.02 -57.20
N VAL A 478 3.59 7.21 -57.58
CA VAL A 478 2.20 7.45 -57.98
C VAL A 478 2.06 6.98 -59.44
N PRO A 479 1.03 6.20 -59.83
CA PRO A 479 0.76 5.93 -61.24
C PRO A 479 0.25 7.21 -61.89
N GLY A 480 1.07 7.82 -62.74
CA GLY A 480 0.65 8.89 -63.63
C GLY A 480 -0.10 8.34 -64.85
N THR A 481 -1.34 8.74 -65.04
CA THR A 481 -2.11 8.43 -66.24
C THR A 481 -1.76 9.41 -67.36
N THR A 482 -0.97 8.90 -68.32
CA THR A 482 -0.87 9.26 -69.75
C THR A 482 -0.58 10.71 -70.19
N GLY A 483 0.66 10.90 -70.67
CA GLY A 483 0.87 11.38 -72.06
C GLY A 483 1.83 12.56 -72.25
N GLY A 484 3.10 12.27 -72.60
CA GLY A 484 3.91 13.20 -73.40
C GLY A 484 5.33 13.49 -72.89
N THR A 485 6.28 12.62 -73.25
CA THR A 485 7.70 12.89 -73.56
C THR A 485 8.43 14.02 -72.80
N SER A 486 9.20 13.70 -71.75
CA SER A 486 10.59 14.17 -71.57
C SER A 486 11.28 13.48 -70.37
N THR A 487 12.61 13.44 -70.45
CA THR A 487 13.67 13.05 -69.50
C THR A 487 13.38 13.03 -67.99
N ASP A 488 13.94 12.01 -67.32
CA ASP A 488 14.17 11.82 -65.87
C ASP A 488 12.96 11.62 -64.94
N ASP A 489 12.57 10.35 -64.71
CA ASP A 489 11.69 9.94 -63.60
C ASP A 489 12.45 10.04 -62.26
N ALA A 490 12.68 11.28 -61.79
CA ALA A 490 13.05 11.53 -60.42
C ALA A 490 11.81 11.35 -59.53
N ALA A 491 11.71 10.22 -58.82
CA ALA A 491 10.72 10.04 -57.77
C ALA A 491 10.73 11.27 -56.84
N ILE A 492 9.60 11.96 -56.72
CA ILE A 492 9.48 13.16 -55.88
C ILE A 492 9.82 12.76 -54.44
N LYS A 493 11.02 13.14 -53.98
CA LYS A 493 11.50 12.84 -52.64
C LYS A 493 11.09 13.96 -51.71
N TYR A 494 10.06 13.73 -50.91
CA TYR A 494 9.63 14.69 -49.89
C TYR A 494 10.65 14.79 -48.75
N PRO A 495 10.74 15.95 -48.09
CA PRO A 495 11.61 16.11 -46.92
C PRO A 495 11.27 15.09 -45.79
N PRO A 496 12.29 14.61 -45.03
CA PRO A 496 12.09 13.59 -44.00
C PRO A 496 11.10 13.98 -42.91
N GLY A 497 11.13 15.22 -42.45
CA GLY A 497 10.22 15.74 -41.42
C GLY A 497 8.78 15.85 -41.90
N ILE A 498 8.57 16.34 -43.14
CA ILE A 498 7.26 16.33 -43.81
C ILE A 498 6.68 14.91 -43.88
N THR A 499 7.50 13.95 -44.31
CA THR A 499 7.10 12.53 -44.40
C THR A 499 6.75 11.96 -43.02
N LYS A 500 7.56 12.29 -42.01
CA LYS A 500 7.35 11.87 -40.61
C LYS A 500 6.08 12.45 -40.01
N LEU A 501 5.75 13.72 -40.29
CA LEU A 501 4.51 14.34 -39.85
C LEU A 501 3.30 13.77 -40.58
N ALA A 502 3.39 13.54 -41.90
CA ALA A 502 2.30 12.96 -42.67
C ALA A 502 1.91 11.55 -42.19
N ALA A 503 2.91 10.75 -41.78
CA ALA A 503 2.73 9.40 -41.26
C ALA A 503 1.99 9.34 -39.91
N THR A 504 1.78 10.48 -39.24
CA THR A 504 1.07 10.51 -37.95
C THR A 504 -0.43 10.25 -38.07
N GLY A 505 -1.04 10.32 -39.27
CA GLY A 505 -2.46 9.95 -39.37
C GLY A 505 -3.39 10.89 -38.62
N VAL A 506 -3.16 12.21 -38.64
CA VAL A 506 -4.03 13.15 -37.93
C VAL A 506 -5.41 13.21 -38.60
N THR A 507 -6.46 12.91 -37.83
CA THR A 507 -7.85 12.92 -38.31
C THR A 507 -8.58 14.21 -37.93
N LYS A 508 -8.21 14.82 -36.80
CA LYS A 508 -8.73 16.11 -36.35
C LYS A 508 -7.60 16.97 -35.81
N ALA A 509 -7.69 18.28 -36.00
CA ALA A 509 -6.78 19.25 -35.38
C ALA A 509 -7.51 20.57 -35.09
N GLY A 510 -7.22 21.22 -33.97
CA GLY A 510 -7.96 22.40 -33.49
C GLY A 510 -7.51 22.90 -32.11
N CYS A 511 -8.37 23.66 -31.43
CA CYS A 511 -8.11 24.22 -30.09
C CYS A 511 -6.76 24.98 -30.00
N PHE A 512 -6.63 26.08 -30.75
CA PHE A 512 -5.39 26.85 -30.84
C PHE A 512 -5.17 27.75 -29.62
N ALA A 513 -3.93 27.81 -29.13
CA ALA A 513 -3.52 28.73 -28.07
C ALA A 513 -2.01 29.03 -28.14
N TYR A 514 -1.56 30.15 -27.56
CA TYR A 514 -0.13 30.48 -27.56
C TYR A 514 0.66 29.73 -26.47
N GLY A 515 0.03 29.38 -25.34
CA GLY A 515 0.59 28.49 -24.30
C GLY A 515 1.76 29.01 -23.46
N SER A 516 2.55 29.98 -23.94
CA SER A 516 3.59 30.67 -23.15
C SER A 516 3.94 32.04 -23.74
N ASP A 517 4.32 33.00 -22.91
CA ASP A 517 4.68 34.37 -23.37
C ASP A 517 5.85 34.37 -24.36
N ALA A 518 6.73 33.38 -24.30
CA ALA A 518 7.82 33.20 -25.27
C ALA A 518 7.31 33.06 -26.71
N ASN A 519 6.12 32.49 -26.90
CA ASN A 519 5.50 32.33 -28.21
C ASN A 519 4.89 33.62 -28.77
N LEU A 520 4.79 34.67 -27.95
CA LEU A 520 4.38 36.02 -28.35
C LEU A 520 5.56 36.87 -28.85
N GLU A 521 6.80 36.43 -28.60
CA GLU A 521 7.99 37.13 -29.06
C GLU A 521 8.25 36.83 -30.55
N ALA A 522 8.56 37.85 -31.34
CA ALA A 522 8.76 37.72 -32.80
C ALA A 522 9.84 36.70 -33.18
N GLU A 523 10.84 36.50 -32.32
CA GLU A 523 11.95 35.56 -32.54
C GLU A 523 11.58 34.10 -32.21
N ASN A 524 10.50 33.88 -31.46
CA ASN A 524 10.05 32.57 -30.99
C ASN A 524 8.57 32.31 -31.30
N PHE A 525 8.07 32.96 -32.34
CA PHE A 525 6.67 32.97 -32.69
C PHE A 525 6.12 31.56 -32.89
N GLY A 526 5.03 31.22 -32.20
CA GLY A 526 4.54 29.84 -32.20
C GLY A 526 3.23 29.68 -31.44
N GLY A 527 2.76 28.46 -31.29
CA GLY A 527 1.56 28.15 -30.53
C GLY A 527 1.40 26.66 -30.36
N HIS A 528 0.29 26.23 -29.78
CA HIS A 528 -0.08 24.83 -29.74
C HIS A 528 -1.50 24.61 -30.24
N MET A 529 -1.75 23.40 -30.69
CA MET A 529 -3.05 22.89 -31.09
C MET A 529 -3.25 21.48 -30.56
N ILE A 530 -4.50 21.05 -30.43
CA ILE A 530 -4.85 19.68 -30.12
C ILE A 530 -5.06 18.93 -31.43
N VAL A 531 -4.45 17.75 -31.56
CA VAL A 531 -4.59 16.85 -32.70
C VAL A 531 -5.08 15.48 -32.22
N VAL A 532 -5.83 14.79 -33.07
CA VAL A 532 -6.36 13.46 -32.79
C VAL A 532 -5.79 12.49 -33.82
N SER A 533 -5.21 11.39 -33.36
CA SER A 533 -4.66 10.36 -34.23
C SER A 533 -5.77 9.55 -34.92
N GLU A 534 -5.41 8.74 -35.92
CA GLU A 534 -6.29 7.74 -36.55
C GLU A 534 -6.86 6.73 -35.53
N LYS A 535 -6.18 6.51 -34.40
CA LYS A 535 -6.65 5.66 -33.30
C LYS A 535 -7.59 6.39 -32.33
N GLY A 536 -7.90 7.66 -32.56
CA GLY A 536 -8.74 8.47 -31.67
C GLY A 536 -8.02 9.00 -30.43
N GLU A 537 -6.70 8.94 -30.37
CA GLU A 537 -5.95 9.41 -29.20
C GLU A 537 -5.67 10.92 -29.29
N PRO A 538 -5.87 11.69 -28.20
CA PRO A 538 -5.56 13.12 -28.17
C PRO A 538 -4.08 13.40 -27.93
N TRP A 539 -3.54 14.34 -28.70
CA TRP A 539 -2.18 14.83 -28.61
C TRP A 539 -2.17 16.36 -28.67
N ARG A 540 -1.17 16.98 -28.07
CA ARG A 540 -0.85 18.40 -28.20
C ARG A 540 0.30 18.55 -29.18
N ALA A 541 0.12 19.38 -30.19
CA ALA A 541 1.15 19.75 -31.14
C ALA A 541 1.63 21.18 -30.84
N ASP A 542 2.85 21.32 -30.34
CA ASP A 542 3.55 22.61 -30.21
C ASP A 542 4.21 22.95 -31.55
N VAL A 543 3.84 24.09 -32.13
CA VAL A 543 4.22 24.54 -33.46
C VAL A 543 5.05 25.81 -33.36
N LYS A 544 6.24 25.81 -33.95
CA LYS A 544 7.08 27.01 -34.11
C LYS A 544 7.01 27.52 -35.55
N VAL A 545 6.78 28.82 -35.68
CA VAL A 545 6.81 29.55 -36.95
C VAL A 545 8.24 30.06 -37.16
N GLY A 546 8.76 29.92 -38.38
CA GLY A 546 10.12 30.37 -38.70
C GLY A 546 10.28 31.90 -38.64
N PRO A 547 11.46 32.43 -38.24
CA PRO A 547 11.70 33.87 -38.06
C PRO A 547 11.68 34.70 -39.35
N LYS A 548 11.51 34.08 -40.53
CA LYS A 548 11.44 34.76 -41.83
C LYS A 548 10.02 34.75 -42.38
N GLY A 549 9.15 35.59 -41.80
CA GLY A 549 8.08 36.36 -42.46
C GLY A 549 7.16 35.74 -43.53
N GLY A 550 7.06 34.42 -43.66
CA GLY A 550 6.32 33.78 -44.75
C GLY A 550 5.31 32.72 -44.32
N GLY A 551 4.94 32.65 -43.05
CA GLY A 551 3.95 31.67 -42.55
C GLY A 551 4.43 30.22 -42.49
N LYS A 552 5.73 29.96 -42.68
CA LYS A 552 6.30 28.60 -42.70
C LYS A 552 6.58 28.07 -41.29
N ILE A 553 6.40 26.78 -41.12
CA ILE A 553 6.67 26.07 -39.86
C ILE A 553 8.09 25.53 -39.88
N SER A 554 8.82 25.79 -38.80
CA SER A 554 10.18 25.28 -38.63
C SER A 554 10.21 24.00 -37.79
N LYS A 555 9.29 23.86 -36.83
CA LYS A 555 9.27 22.72 -35.90
C LYS A 555 7.86 22.39 -35.42
N VAL A 556 7.57 21.11 -35.29
CA VAL A 556 6.40 20.55 -34.62
C VAL A 556 6.85 19.55 -33.56
N THR A 557 6.39 19.75 -32.32
CA THR A 557 6.60 18.81 -31.22
C THR A 557 5.27 18.22 -30.79
N LEU A 558 5.14 16.90 -30.84
CA LEU A 558 3.93 16.18 -30.49
C LEU A 558 4.05 15.56 -29.10
N ALA A 559 3.11 15.87 -28.21
CA ALA A 559 3.06 15.34 -26.85
C ALA A 559 1.68 14.72 -26.56
N ARG A 560 1.63 13.49 -26.05
CA ARG A 560 0.37 12.80 -25.74
C ARG A 560 -0.34 13.53 -24.59
N LEU A 561 -1.66 13.69 -24.70
CA LEU A 561 -2.49 14.24 -23.64
C LEU A 561 -2.97 13.14 -22.69
N THR A 562 -3.18 13.49 -21.43
CA THR A 562 -3.71 12.57 -20.40
C THR A 562 -5.22 12.42 -20.54
N ASP A 563 -5.81 11.33 -20.04
CA ASP A 563 -7.26 11.08 -20.20
C ASP A 563 -8.13 12.18 -19.55
N ASP A 564 -7.60 12.88 -18.56
CA ASP A 564 -8.25 13.96 -17.83
C ASP A 564 -7.92 15.37 -18.36
N TRP A 565 -7.22 15.48 -19.50
CA TRP A 565 -6.74 16.76 -20.07
C TRP A 565 -7.83 17.83 -20.19
N LYS A 566 -9.08 17.41 -20.46
CA LYS A 566 -10.25 18.29 -20.58
C LYS A 566 -10.52 19.11 -19.32
N ASN A 567 -10.22 18.56 -18.14
CA ASN A 567 -10.40 19.26 -16.87
C ASN A 567 -9.46 20.47 -16.73
N TYR A 568 -8.37 20.46 -17.50
CA TYR A 568 -7.34 21.48 -17.51
C TYR A 568 -7.40 22.37 -18.76
N PHE A 569 -8.37 22.12 -19.66
CA PHE A 569 -8.61 22.94 -20.85
C PHE A 569 -9.78 23.90 -20.62
N LYS A 570 -9.54 25.20 -20.79
CA LYS A 570 -10.60 26.21 -20.86
C LYS A 570 -10.73 26.68 -22.30
N SER A 571 -11.90 26.42 -22.91
CA SER A 571 -12.18 26.83 -24.28
C SER A 571 -12.32 28.34 -24.38
N ALA A 572 -11.38 28.99 -25.06
CA ALA A 572 -11.60 30.32 -25.66
C ALA A 572 -11.87 30.13 -27.16
N THR A 573 -12.99 30.65 -27.65
CA THR A 573 -13.36 30.60 -29.07
C THR A 573 -12.43 31.49 -29.90
N PHE A 574 -11.44 30.89 -30.57
CA PHE A 574 -10.77 31.49 -31.71
C PHE A 574 -11.37 30.94 -33.01
N GLY A 575 -11.65 31.82 -33.97
CA GLY A 575 -12.13 31.40 -35.29
C GLY A 575 -11.04 30.61 -36.03
N GLY A 576 -11.39 29.43 -36.55
CA GLY A 576 -10.52 28.64 -37.44
C GLY A 576 -10.08 27.26 -36.92
N GLY A 577 -10.32 26.90 -35.65
CA GLY A 577 -10.02 25.57 -35.10
C GLY A 577 -11.28 24.73 -34.85
N ASP A 578 -11.25 23.42 -35.13
CA ASP A 578 -12.35 22.49 -34.79
C ASP A 578 -12.31 22.10 -33.31
N CYS A 579 -12.39 23.08 -32.41
CA CYS A 579 -12.30 22.79 -30.98
C CYS A 579 -13.57 22.10 -30.45
N PRO A 580 -14.80 22.54 -30.80
CA PRO A 580 -16.02 21.84 -30.40
C PRO A 580 -16.07 20.39 -30.91
N GLY A 581 -15.66 20.13 -32.16
CA GLY A 581 -15.65 18.79 -32.74
C GLY A 581 -14.60 17.85 -32.13
N ILE A 582 -13.50 18.38 -31.59
CA ILE A 582 -12.51 17.60 -30.81
C ILE A 582 -13.03 17.32 -29.40
N LEU A 583 -13.57 18.33 -28.73
CA LEU A 583 -14.07 18.19 -27.36
C LEU A 583 -15.27 17.25 -27.24
N SER A 584 -16.09 17.14 -28.29
CA SER A 584 -17.28 16.29 -28.34
C SER A 584 -17.03 14.85 -28.82
N SER A 585 -15.91 14.57 -29.49
CA SER A 585 -15.61 13.23 -30.02
C SER A 585 -14.69 12.38 -29.17
N LEU A 586 -14.02 13.03 -28.22
CA LEU A 586 -13.25 12.42 -27.14
C LEU A 586 -14.11 12.53 -25.87
#